data_AF-A0A7K0P4Z1-F1
#
_entry.id   AF-A0A7K0P4Z1-F1
#
_cell.length_a   1.000
_cell.length_b   1.000
_cell.length_c   1.000
_cell.angle_alpha   90.00
_cell.angle_beta   90.00
_cell.angle_gamma   90.00
#
_symmetry.space_group_name_H-M   'P 1'
#
loop_
_entity.id
_entity.type
_entity.pdbx_description
1 polymer ?
#
loop_
_entity_poly.entity_id
_entity_poly.type
_entity_poly.pdbx_seq_one_letter_code
_entity_poly.pdbx_strand_id
1 'polypeptide(L)'
;MNHPTTSRASLRALVLALVGTMVALVAPAAHAAPDRAVGSFDTYKPAKFAGSAPWGIAPGPDGAMWITELQGNGIGRIAMDGRVAQFPIPTPGSNPFDIAAGPDGAMWFT
;
A
#
# COMPACT_ATOMS: atom_id res chain seq x y z
N MET A 1 -56.69 -46.85 -23.54
CA MET A 1 -57.69 -47.46 -22.64
C MET A 1 -56.99 -47.78 -21.31
N ASN A 2 -57.19 -46.89 -20.32
CA ASN A 2 -57.21 -47.05 -18.85
C ASN A 2 -55.96 -47.64 -18.13
N HIS A 3 -55.12 -46.85 -17.44
CA HIS A 3 -55.17 -46.32 -16.03
C HIS A 3 -55.04 -47.40 -14.91
N PRO A 4 -54.56 -47.08 -13.68
CA PRO A 4 -53.47 -46.21 -13.17
C PRO A 4 -52.62 -46.91 -12.04
N THR A 5 -51.59 -46.25 -11.47
CA THR A 5 -51.49 -45.98 -10.00
C THR A 5 -50.17 -45.29 -9.60
N THR A 6 -50.32 -44.40 -8.62
CA THR A 6 -49.39 -43.42 -8.07
C THR A 6 -48.85 -43.92 -6.72
N SER A 7 -47.60 -43.59 -6.38
CA SER A 7 -47.14 -43.52 -4.98
C SER A 7 -46.34 -42.22 -4.84
N ARG A 8 -46.94 -41.09 -4.41
CA ARG A 8 -47.25 -40.68 -3.03
C ARG A 8 -46.03 -40.64 -2.12
N ALA A 9 -45.23 -39.57 -2.26
CA ALA A 9 -44.49 -39.01 -1.14
C ALA A 9 -44.59 -37.47 -1.17
N SER A 10 -45.43 -36.95 -0.26
CA SER A 10 -45.32 -35.67 0.50
C SER A 10 -45.22 -34.34 -0.28
N LEU A 11 -46.33 -33.61 -0.49
CA LEU A 11 -46.91 -32.56 0.37
C LEU A 11 -46.01 -31.31 0.60
N ARG A 12 -46.43 -30.19 -0.05
CA ARG A 12 -46.50 -28.79 0.44
C ARG A 12 -45.18 -28.18 0.96
N ALA A 13 -44.64 -27.11 0.38
CA ALA A 13 -45.32 -25.83 0.26
C ALA A 13 -44.71 -24.94 -0.84
N LEU A 14 -45.61 -24.27 -1.54
CA LEU A 14 -45.38 -23.16 -2.45
C LEU A 14 -45.06 -21.90 -1.62
N VAL A 15 -43.95 -21.20 -1.90
CA VAL A 15 -43.85 -19.75 -1.67
C VAL A 15 -43.31 -19.11 -2.95
N LEU A 16 -43.96 -18.01 -3.31
CA LEU A 16 -44.00 -17.34 -4.60
C LEU A 16 -42.65 -16.87 -5.15
N ALA A 17 -42.65 -16.78 -6.48
CA ALA A 17 -41.69 -16.19 -7.39
C ALA A 17 -41.00 -14.91 -6.92
N LEU A 18 -39.70 -14.79 -7.27
CA LEU A 18 -39.14 -13.51 -7.65
C LEU A 18 -38.46 -13.60 -9.01
N VAL A 19 -38.81 -12.60 -9.82
CA VAL A 19 -38.48 -12.34 -11.21
C VAL A 19 -37.00 -11.97 -11.39
N GLY A 20 -36.44 -12.31 -12.56
CA GLY A 20 -35.43 -11.56 -13.33
C GLY A 20 -34.21 -11.03 -12.57
N THR A 21 -32.98 -11.34 -12.94
CA THR A 21 -32.41 -11.08 -14.27
C THR A 21 -31.02 -11.73 -14.25
N MET A 22 -30.64 -12.49 -15.27
CA MET A 22 -29.26 -12.97 -15.36
C MET A 22 -28.38 -11.78 -15.79
N VAL A 23 -27.58 -11.23 -14.87
CA VAL A 23 -26.49 -10.33 -15.25
C VAL A 23 -25.34 -11.21 -15.72
N ALA A 24 -25.06 -11.20 -17.02
CA ALA A 24 -23.82 -11.77 -17.52
C ALA A 24 -22.66 -10.90 -17.01
N LEU A 25 -21.85 -11.45 -16.11
CA LEU A 25 -20.58 -10.85 -15.70
C LEU A 25 -19.63 -10.89 -16.89
N VAL A 26 -19.47 -9.78 -17.61
CA VAL A 26 -18.28 -9.58 -18.43
C VAL A 26 -17.16 -9.25 -17.46
N ALA A 27 -16.36 -10.26 -17.10
CA ALA A 27 -15.10 -10.01 -16.42
C ALA A 27 -14.26 -9.10 -17.33
N PRO A 28 -13.66 -8.01 -16.83
CA PRO A 28 -12.67 -7.30 -17.61
C PRO A 28 -11.58 -8.32 -17.92
N ALA A 29 -11.23 -8.48 -19.20
CA ALA A 29 -10.00 -9.18 -19.55
C ALA A 29 -8.88 -8.37 -18.88
N ALA A 30 -8.36 -8.88 -17.76
CA ALA A 30 -7.17 -8.34 -17.16
C ALA A 30 -6.11 -8.35 -18.26
N HIS A 31 -5.56 -7.18 -18.58
CA HIS A 31 -4.38 -7.12 -19.41
C HIS A 31 -3.28 -7.79 -18.58
N ALA A 32 -3.04 -9.07 -18.84
CA ALA A 32 -1.95 -9.80 -18.23
C ALA A 32 -0.65 -9.19 -18.79
N ALA A 33 -0.16 -8.14 -18.12
CA ALA A 33 1.21 -7.74 -18.28
C ALA A 33 2.07 -8.98 -17.98
N PRO A 34 3.05 -9.34 -18.83
CA PRO A 34 3.97 -10.40 -18.46
C PRO A 34 4.54 -10.05 -17.09
N ASP A 35 4.53 -11.03 -16.18
CA ASP A 35 5.16 -10.93 -14.87
C ASP A 35 6.66 -10.74 -15.10
N ARG A 36 7.06 -9.50 -15.38
CA ARG A 36 8.46 -9.14 -15.55
C ARG A 36 9.02 -9.34 -14.17
N ALA A 37 9.80 -10.41 -13.99
CA ALA A 37 10.48 -10.73 -12.75
C ALA A 37 11.04 -9.43 -12.15
N VAL A 38 10.31 -8.89 -11.17
CA VAL A 38 10.80 -7.80 -10.35
C VAL A 38 11.96 -8.42 -9.60
N GLY A 39 13.15 -7.83 -9.75
CA GLY A 39 14.35 -8.37 -9.11
C GLY A 39 14.15 -8.57 -7.60
N SER A 40 15.03 -9.35 -6.97
CA SER A 40 15.04 -9.44 -5.52
C SER A 40 15.35 -8.08 -4.89
N PHE A 41 14.65 -7.74 -3.82
CA PHE A 41 14.99 -6.60 -2.97
C PHE A 41 15.46 -7.09 -1.61
N ASP A 42 16.51 -6.47 -1.08
CA ASP A 42 16.92 -6.66 0.31
C ASP A 42 16.20 -5.66 1.20
N THR A 43 15.71 -6.12 2.34
CA THR A 43 15.13 -5.24 3.35
C THR A 43 16.21 -4.73 4.29
N TYR A 44 16.43 -3.42 4.32
CA TYR A 44 17.37 -2.78 5.23
C TYR A 44 16.64 -2.08 6.38
N LYS A 45 17.04 -2.38 7.63
CA LYS A 45 16.48 -1.79 8.87
C LYS A 45 17.60 -1.15 9.68
N PRO A 46 18.06 0.05 9.32
CA PRO A 46 19.14 0.70 10.05
C PRO A 46 18.69 1.01 11.48
N ALA A 47 19.47 0.54 12.47
CA ALA A 47 19.16 0.73 13.90
C ALA A 47 18.98 2.21 14.29
N LYS A 48 19.57 3.13 13.52
CA LYS A 48 19.42 4.58 13.70
C LYS A 48 17.96 5.08 13.62
N PHE A 49 17.10 4.44 12.83
CA PHE A 49 15.68 4.80 12.74
C PHE A 49 14.77 4.02 13.71
N ALA A 50 15.34 3.24 14.63
CA ALA A 50 14.53 2.49 15.59
C ALA A 50 13.69 3.46 16.45
N GLY A 51 12.37 3.32 16.41
CA GLY A 51 11.43 4.18 17.13
C GLY A 51 11.23 5.58 16.54
N SER A 52 11.82 5.89 15.38
CA SER A 52 11.76 7.26 14.82
C SER A 52 10.51 7.57 14.00
N ALA A 53 9.75 6.52 13.63
CA ALA A 53 8.57 6.61 12.75
C ALA A 53 8.84 7.41 11.46
N PRO A 54 9.65 6.87 10.53
CA PRO A 54 9.92 7.54 9.26
C PRO A 54 8.62 7.73 8.46
N TRP A 55 8.43 8.90 7.84
CA TRP A 55 7.19 9.25 7.15
C TRP A 55 7.39 9.65 5.69
N GLY A 56 7.90 10.86 5.44
CA GLY A 56 8.18 11.38 4.11
C GLY A 56 9.55 10.97 3.60
N ILE A 57 9.71 10.82 2.28
CA ILE A 57 10.98 10.51 1.63
C ILE A 57 11.12 11.25 0.30
N ALA A 58 12.30 11.81 0.03
CA ALA A 58 12.61 12.46 -1.24
C ALA A 58 14.09 12.28 -1.64
N PRO A 59 14.39 12.27 -2.95
CA PRO A 59 15.78 12.35 -3.41
C PRO A 59 16.35 13.74 -3.12
N GLY A 60 17.57 13.78 -2.61
CA GLY A 60 18.33 15.01 -2.40
C GLY A 60 19.25 15.37 -3.56
N PRO A 61 19.69 16.63 -3.65
CA PRO A 61 20.62 17.09 -4.69
C PRO A 61 22.02 16.46 -4.58
N ASP A 62 22.33 15.84 -3.44
CA ASP A 62 23.58 15.13 -3.17
C ASP A 62 23.54 13.64 -3.53
N GLY A 63 22.48 13.20 -4.20
CA GLY A 63 22.30 11.81 -4.63
C GLY A 63 21.96 10.83 -3.49
N ALA A 64 21.62 11.33 -2.29
CA ALA A 64 21.10 10.51 -1.20
C ALA A 64 19.56 10.56 -1.14
N MET A 65 18.97 9.63 -0.40
CA MET A 65 17.56 9.70 -0.02
C MET A 65 17.44 10.38 1.35
N TRP A 66 16.51 11.31 1.46
CA TRP A 66 16.25 12.10 2.67
C TRP A 66 14.87 11.77 3.21
N ILE A 67 14.76 11.63 4.53
CA ILE A 67 13.59 11.06 5.22
C ILE A 67 13.21 11.95 6.40
N THR A 68 11.91 12.19 6.62
CA THR A 68 11.44 12.81 7.88
C THR A 68 11.23 11.74 8.95
N GLU A 69 11.65 12.03 10.17
CA GLU A 69 11.49 11.16 11.33
C GLU A 69 10.42 11.72 12.28
N LEU A 70 9.15 11.33 12.06
CA LEU A 70 7.98 11.94 12.69
C LEU A 70 8.03 11.91 14.22
N GLN A 71 8.42 10.77 14.81
CA GLN A 71 8.57 10.61 16.26
C GLN A 71 10.00 10.85 16.72
N GLY A 72 10.98 10.69 15.82
CA GLY A 72 12.40 10.93 16.09
C GLY A 72 12.80 12.41 16.19
N ASN A 73 11.92 13.33 15.77
CA ASN A 73 12.17 14.78 15.71
C ASN A 73 13.46 15.12 14.94
N GLY A 74 13.60 14.54 13.76
CA GLY A 74 14.82 14.67 12.97
C GLY A 74 14.61 14.44 11.48
N ILE A 75 15.67 14.65 10.72
CA ILE A 75 15.77 14.34 9.30
C ILE A 75 16.85 13.27 9.12
N GLY A 76 16.49 12.17 8.48
CA GLY A 76 17.40 11.10 8.09
C GLY A 76 17.97 11.31 6.70
N ARG A 77 19.21 10.85 6.48
CA ARG A 77 19.85 10.80 5.16
C ARG A 77 20.46 9.42 4.95
N ILE A 78 20.11 8.76 3.85
CA ILE A 78 20.66 7.47 3.43
C ILE A 78 21.39 7.65 2.10
N ALA A 79 22.71 7.47 2.10
CA ALA A 79 23.49 7.42 0.86
C ALA A 79 23.25 6.10 0.11
N MET A 80 23.52 6.07 -1.19
CA MET A 80 23.30 4.89 -2.05
C MET A 80 24.21 3.69 -1.69
N ASP A 81 25.26 3.91 -0.91
CA ASP A 81 26.11 2.87 -0.33
C ASP A 81 25.62 2.38 1.06
N GLY A 82 24.44 2.83 1.50
CA GLY A 82 23.81 2.43 2.75
C GLY A 82 24.25 3.21 3.98
N ARG A 83 25.18 4.18 3.86
CA ARG A 83 25.57 5.03 5.00
C ARG A 83 24.41 5.92 5.44
N VAL A 84 24.15 5.94 6.74
CA VAL A 84 23.04 6.68 7.36
C VAL A 84 23.56 7.81 8.25
N ALA A 85 23.01 9.00 8.08
CA ALA A 85 23.17 10.16 8.95
C ALA A 85 21.80 10.65 9.45
N GLN A 86 21.79 11.33 10.60
CA GLN A 86 20.59 11.91 11.20
C GLN A 86 20.88 13.34 11.64
N PHE A 87 19.89 14.21 11.47
CA PHE A 87 19.96 15.63 11.78
C PHE A 87 18.79 15.98 12.72
N PRO A 88 19.05 16.19 14.02
CA PRO A 88 18.01 16.58 14.97
C PRO A 88 17.42 17.94 14.60
N ILE A 89 16.09 18.06 14.68
CA ILE A 89 15.41 19.35 14.53
C ILE A 89 15.52 20.11 15.86
N PRO A 90 16.01 21.37 15.87
CA PRO A 90 16.19 22.13 17.11
C PRO A 90 14.89 22.38 17.88
N THR A 91 13.78 22.56 17.17
CA THR A 91 12.46 22.71 17.78
C THR A 91 11.98 21.35 18.31
N PRO A 92 11.76 21.19 19.63
CA PRO A 92 11.31 19.92 20.20
C PRO A 92 9.88 19.58 19.75
N GLY A 93 9.62 18.31 19.43
CA GLY A 93 8.28 17.83 19.08
C GLY A 93 7.71 18.48 17.82
N SER A 94 8.57 18.79 16.83
CA SER A 94 8.17 19.41 15.58
C SER A 94 7.33 18.51 14.68
N ASN A 95 7.45 17.19 14.86
CA ASN A 95 6.71 16.20 14.08
C ASN A 95 6.83 16.42 12.55
N PRO A 96 8.04 16.31 11.96
CA PRO A 96 8.22 16.57 10.53
C PRO A 96 7.47 15.54 9.68
N PHE A 97 6.80 15.99 8.61
CA PHE A 97 5.94 15.17 7.73
C PHE A 97 6.51 15.04 6.33
N ASP A 98 6.36 16.06 5.49
CA ASP A 98 6.78 16.00 4.08
C ASP A 98 8.19 16.57 3.92
N ILE A 99 8.88 16.15 2.86
CA ILE A 99 10.23 16.64 2.52
C ILE A 99 10.42 16.69 1.02
N ALA A 100 11.12 17.72 0.53
CA ALA A 100 11.44 17.92 -0.89
C ALA A 100 12.75 18.69 -1.09
N ALA A 101 13.42 18.45 -2.21
CA ALA A 101 14.56 19.26 -2.60
C ALA A 101 14.10 20.64 -3.11
N GLY A 102 14.76 21.70 -2.65
CA GLY A 102 14.56 23.06 -3.11
C GLY A 102 15.49 23.43 -4.28
N PRO A 103 15.18 24.50 -5.04
CA PRO A 103 16.03 25.00 -6.12
C PRO A 103 17.36 25.60 -5.63
N ASP A 104 17.47 25.85 -4.32
CA ASP A 104 18.66 26.33 -3.62
C ASP A 104 19.66 25.20 -3.29
N GLY A 105 19.32 23.95 -3.61
CA GLY A 105 20.15 22.79 -3.28
C GLY A 105 20.02 22.33 -1.83
N ALA A 106 19.03 22.84 -1.08
CA ALA A 106 18.70 22.37 0.25
C ALA A 106 17.51 21.40 0.25
N MET A 107 17.32 20.71 1.37
CA MET A 107 16.09 19.97 1.64
C MET A 107 15.14 20.82 2.48
N TRP A 108 13.87 20.90 2.08
CA TRP A 108 12.78 21.60 2.75
C TRP A 108 11.76 20.61 3.28
N PHE A 109 11.19 20.87 4.45
CA PHE A 109 10.22 19.97 5.10
C PHE A 109 9.12 20.75 5.83
N THR A 110 8.02 20.07 6.14
CA THR A 110 6.88 20.57 6.93
C THR A 110 6.78 19.89 8.29
#